data_AF-A0A4Y9YI55-F1
#
_entry.id   AF-A0A4Y9YI55-F1
#
_cell.length_a   1.000
_cell.length_b   1.000
_cell.length_c   1.000
_cell.angle_alpha   90.00
_cell.angle_beta   90.00
_cell.angle_gamma   90.00
#
_symmetry.space_group_name_H-M   'P 1'
#
loop_
_entity.id
_entity.type
_entity.pdbx_description
1 polymer ?
#
loop_
_entity_poly.entity_id
_entity_poly.type
_entity_poly.pdbx_seq_one_letter_code
_entity_poly.pdbx_strand_id
1 'polypeptide(L)'
;MLNNLKDLDLDLTTCFEKPELHHKVLQTLSNCAFRLESYSGYVGSDGEFVRFLKRQPGIESLGIKDAVLDFPDQSFPQDVLPRLKFLQTDYDFFLSIVRHPRMITHLDLSSWPMDDHEVDNILQVVGGQLVSFKYAKDSDPEFPVGQPSHVLRGGALPRLKFLDVGDFMENGHKSCFDLQADLEYMTDPTVSLERLVWSTVWETYPHRDGAFDELNGRLAFARIWADRVLRARRSLREIYYIERDLIYNEAFETGVLFTLSADGTLLQQDRKEQEIPVWSDV
;
A
#
# COMPACT_ATOMS: atom_id res chain seq x y z
N MET A 1 14.94 -21.53 24.49
CA MET A 1 13.72 -20.88 25.01
C MET A 1 13.71 -19.45 24.49
N LEU A 2 12.71 -19.05 23.69
CA LEU A 2 12.67 -17.75 22.98
C LEU A 2 11.86 -16.70 23.78
N ASN A 3 12.22 -16.45 25.05
CA ASN A 3 11.38 -15.64 25.94
C ASN A 3 11.33 -14.14 25.60
N ASN A 4 12.25 -13.66 24.76
CA ASN A 4 12.38 -12.25 24.38
C ASN A 4 12.02 -11.99 22.91
N LEU A 5 11.34 -12.94 22.25
CA LEU A 5 10.91 -12.76 20.86
C LEU A 5 9.81 -11.69 20.81
N LYS A 6 10.07 -10.62 20.05
CA LYS A 6 9.15 -9.49 19.84
C LYS A 6 8.57 -9.47 18.42
N ASP A 7 9.39 -9.89 17.46
CA ASP A 7 9.06 -9.87 16.05
C ASP A 7 9.14 -11.29 15.52
N LEU A 8 8.09 -11.70 14.81
CA LEU A 8 8.03 -13.01 14.18
C LEU A 8 7.53 -12.86 12.75
N ASP A 9 8.40 -13.15 11.79
CA ASP A 9 8.01 -13.35 10.39
C ASP A 9 8.05 -14.84 10.06
N LEU A 10 6.87 -15.40 9.77
CA LEU A 10 6.69 -16.79 9.35
C LEU A 10 6.47 -16.83 7.84
N ASP A 11 7.57 -16.96 7.11
CA ASP A 11 7.51 -17.36 5.71
C ASP A 11 7.40 -18.88 5.60
N LEU A 12 6.16 -19.35 5.54
CA LEU A 12 5.84 -20.75 5.33
C LEU A 12 5.16 -20.97 3.97
N THR A 13 5.71 -20.40 2.90
CA THR A 13 5.32 -20.69 1.50
C THR A 13 5.25 -22.20 1.20
N THR A 14 6.01 -23.03 1.90
CA THR A 14 5.94 -24.50 1.78
C THR A 14 4.81 -25.15 2.58
N CYS A 15 4.15 -24.43 3.49
CA CYS A 15 3.04 -24.95 4.30
C CYS A 15 1.67 -24.87 3.61
N PHE A 16 1.55 -24.24 2.43
CA PHE A 16 0.36 -24.39 1.60
C PHE A 16 0.09 -25.84 1.22
N GLU A 17 1.15 -26.62 1.01
CA GLU A 17 1.04 -28.05 0.75
C GLU A 17 0.75 -28.86 2.04
N LYS A 18 0.89 -28.25 3.22
CA LYS A 18 0.83 -28.90 4.54
C LYS A 18 0.13 -28.00 5.59
N PRO A 19 -1.19 -27.74 5.46
CA PRO A 19 -1.93 -26.90 6.40
C PRO A 19 -1.82 -27.39 7.86
N GLU A 20 -1.70 -28.69 8.08
CA GLU A 20 -1.48 -29.26 9.42
C GLU A 20 -0.18 -28.79 10.08
N LEU A 21 0.86 -28.51 9.29
CA LEU A 21 2.13 -28.01 9.81
C LEU A 21 1.98 -26.57 10.28
N HIS A 22 1.30 -25.73 9.49
CA HIS A 22 0.97 -24.37 9.88
C HIS A 22 0.15 -24.34 11.17
N HIS A 23 -0.88 -25.19 11.27
CA HIS A 23 -1.68 -25.38 12.47
C HIS A 23 -0.81 -25.70 13.71
N LYS A 24 0.07 -26.71 13.59
CA LYS A 24 0.96 -27.12 14.68
C LYS A 24 1.94 -26.03 15.09
N VAL A 25 2.44 -25.24 14.13
CA VAL A 25 3.32 -24.09 14.39
C VAL A 25 2.56 -23.04 15.20
N LEU A 26 1.36 -22.62 14.77
CA LEU A 26 0.55 -21.64 15.49
C LEU A 26 0.15 -22.11 16.89
N GLN A 27 -0.21 -23.38 17.06
CA GLN A 27 -0.47 -23.96 18.39
C GLN A 27 0.76 -23.91 19.29
N THR A 28 1.93 -24.23 18.74
CA THR A 28 3.19 -24.21 19.50
C THR A 28 3.52 -22.78 19.93
N LEU A 29 3.40 -21.81 19.02
CA LEU A 29 3.66 -20.40 19.30
C LEU A 29 2.65 -19.84 20.32
N SER A 30 1.38 -20.25 20.24
CA SER A 30 0.32 -19.87 21.19
C SER A 30 0.60 -20.32 22.62
N ASN A 31 1.40 -21.36 22.82
CA ASN A 31 1.78 -21.87 24.14
C ASN A 31 3.11 -21.29 24.66
N CYS A 32 3.79 -20.47 23.86
CA CYS A 32 5.04 -19.83 24.28
C CYS A 32 4.76 -18.60 25.15
N ALA A 33 5.70 -18.27 26.04
CA ALA A 33 5.54 -17.18 27.01
C ALA A 33 5.96 -15.78 26.49
N PHE A 34 6.51 -15.71 25.27
CA PHE A 34 6.89 -14.43 24.67
C PHE A 34 5.65 -13.61 24.29
N ARG A 35 5.85 -12.30 24.13
CA ARG A 35 4.81 -11.36 23.70
C ARG A 35 5.29 -10.64 22.46
N LEU A 36 4.58 -10.84 21.37
CA LEU A 36 4.90 -10.21 20.10
C LEU A 36 4.41 -8.76 20.07
N GLU A 37 5.25 -7.90 19.48
CA GLU A 37 4.95 -6.54 19.05
C GLU A 37 4.64 -6.53 17.54
N SER A 38 5.29 -7.42 16.77
CA SER A 38 5.08 -7.58 15.33
C SER A 38 4.90 -9.06 14.96
N TYR A 39 3.95 -9.32 14.06
CA TYR A 39 3.77 -10.64 13.44
C TYR A 39 3.52 -10.49 11.94
N SER A 40 4.19 -11.32 11.14
CA SER A 40 3.94 -11.49 9.72
C SER A 40 3.81 -12.98 9.39
N GLY A 41 2.84 -13.36 8.56
CA GLY A 41 2.68 -14.75 8.13
C GLY A 41 1.37 -15.02 7.41
N TYR A 42 1.05 -16.31 7.26
CA TYR A 42 -0.14 -16.76 6.54
C TYR A 42 -1.36 -16.93 7.45
N VAL A 43 -2.55 -16.88 6.86
CA VAL A 43 -3.82 -17.15 7.55
C VAL A 43 -4.32 -18.53 7.14
N GLY A 44 -4.66 -19.35 8.12
CA GLY A 44 -5.33 -20.63 7.91
C GLY A 44 -6.84 -20.52 8.12
N SER A 45 -7.60 -21.45 7.54
CA SER A 45 -9.06 -21.52 7.67
C SER A 45 -9.57 -22.12 8.99
N ASP A 46 -8.67 -22.66 9.82
CA ASP A 46 -9.00 -23.49 10.99
C ASP A 46 -9.25 -22.71 12.30
N GLY A 47 -9.32 -21.37 12.24
CA GLY A 47 -9.57 -20.49 13.40
C GLY A 47 -8.44 -20.46 14.43
N GLU A 48 -7.39 -21.28 14.28
CA GLU A 48 -6.24 -21.32 15.18
C GLU A 48 -5.46 -19.99 15.12
N PHE A 49 -5.45 -19.37 13.94
CA PHE A 49 -4.85 -18.05 13.76
C PHE A 49 -5.49 -16.98 14.67
N VAL A 50 -6.83 -16.95 14.76
CA VAL A 50 -7.54 -16.02 15.65
C VAL A 50 -7.20 -16.32 17.13
N ARG A 51 -7.09 -17.60 17.51
CA ARG A 51 -6.70 -17.99 18.89
C ARG A 51 -5.28 -17.54 19.22
N PHE A 52 -4.36 -17.70 18.28
CA PHE A 52 -2.99 -17.22 18.40
C PHE A 52 -2.96 -15.70 18.63
N LEU A 53 -3.64 -14.93 17.77
CA LEU A 53 -3.69 -13.47 17.89
C LEU A 53 -4.36 -13.00 19.20
N LYS A 54 -5.37 -13.73 19.70
CA LYS A 54 -6.00 -13.44 20.99
C LYS A 54 -5.02 -13.56 22.17
N ARG A 55 -4.04 -14.46 22.08
CA ARG A 55 -2.99 -14.63 23.10
C ARG A 55 -1.86 -13.61 22.96
N GLN A 56 -1.83 -12.86 21.87
CA GLN A 56 -0.82 -11.85 21.56
C GLN A 56 -1.45 -10.43 21.51
N PRO A 57 -2.06 -9.93 22.61
CA PRO A 57 -2.74 -8.63 22.62
C PRO A 57 -1.78 -7.43 22.49
N GLY A 58 -0.47 -7.68 22.53
CA GLY A 58 0.59 -6.68 22.40
C GLY A 58 0.94 -6.32 20.96
N ILE A 59 0.44 -7.06 19.96
CA ILE A 59 0.77 -6.84 18.56
C ILE A 59 0.30 -5.44 18.13
N GLU A 60 1.26 -4.65 17.63
CA GLU A 60 1.03 -3.34 17.02
C GLU A 60 1.15 -3.40 15.49
N SER A 61 1.88 -4.38 14.96
CA SER A 61 2.09 -4.59 13.52
C SER A 61 1.68 -6.00 13.09
N LEU A 62 0.79 -6.09 12.09
CA LEU A 62 0.33 -7.33 11.50
C LEU A 62 0.55 -7.32 9.98
N GLY A 63 1.30 -8.30 9.49
CA GLY A 63 1.45 -8.60 8.06
C GLY A 63 0.79 -9.93 7.70
N ILE A 64 -0.11 -9.92 6.73
CA ILE A 64 -0.65 -11.14 6.14
C ILE A 64 0.00 -11.34 4.78
N LYS A 65 0.69 -12.46 4.63
CA LYS A 65 1.30 -12.87 3.36
C LYS A 65 0.24 -13.54 2.47
N ASP A 66 0.37 -13.35 1.17
CA ASP A 66 -0.63 -13.80 0.18
C ASP A 66 -0.81 -15.32 0.16
N ALA A 67 -2.01 -15.74 0.58
CA ALA A 67 -2.46 -17.12 0.76
C ALA A 67 -3.94 -17.25 0.40
N VAL A 68 -4.27 -17.15 -0.88
CA VAL A 68 -5.60 -17.44 -1.46
C VAL A 68 -6.13 -18.82 -0.96
N LEU A 69 -7.42 -19.16 -0.76
CA LEU A 69 -8.71 -18.79 -1.38
C LEU A 69 -9.92 -18.88 -0.43
N ASP A 70 -9.75 -19.28 0.85
CA ASP A 70 -10.88 -19.53 1.75
C ASP A 70 -10.60 -18.90 3.11
N PHE A 71 -10.82 -17.58 3.21
CA PHE A 71 -10.93 -16.95 4.51
C PHE A 71 -12.13 -17.56 5.23
N PRO A 72 -11.97 -18.01 6.49
CA PRO A 72 -13.12 -18.44 7.25
C PRO A 72 -14.06 -17.24 7.41
N ASP A 73 -15.37 -17.45 7.28
CA ASP A 73 -16.43 -16.43 7.50
C ASP A 73 -16.42 -15.80 8.92
N GLN A 74 -15.41 -16.12 9.73
CA GLN A 74 -15.25 -15.67 11.09
C GLN A 74 -14.70 -14.24 11.11
N SER A 75 -15.56 -13.33 11.55
CA SER A 75 -15.14 -11.99 11.96
C SER A 75 -14.20 -12.07 13.15
N PHE A 76 -13.15 -11.25 13.16
CA PHE A 76 -12.29 -11.11 14.31
C PHE A 76 -13.07 -10.53 15.50
N PRO A 77 -13.02 -11.14 16.69
CA PRO A 77 -13.61 -10.55 17.89
C PRO A 77 -13.00 -9.18 18.22
N GLN A 78 -13.79 -8.29 18.83
CA GLN A 78 -13.37 -6.93 19.21
C GLN A 78 -12.16 -6.90 20.16
N ASP A 79 -11.98 -7.93 21.00
CA ASP A 79 -10.89 -8.03 21.97
C ASP A 79 -9.57 -8.54 21.38
N VAL A 80 -9.57 -9.02 20.13
CA VAL A 80 -8.37 -9.47 19.44
C VAL A 80 -7.65 -8.25 18.88
N LEU A 81 -6.32 -8.16 19.03
CA LEU A 81 -5.47 -7.08 18.48
C LEU A 81 -5.88 -5.64 18.89
N PRO A 82 -6.07 -5.34 20.18
CA PRO A 82 -6.53 -4.02 20.63
C PRO A 82 -5.52 -2.88 20.39
N ARG A 83 -4.26 -3.21 20.06
CA ARG A 83 -3.16 -2.26 19.86
C ARG A 83 -2.70 -2.16 18.41
N LEU A 84 -3.40 -2.81 17.48
CA LEU A 84 -3.02 -2.82 16.07
C LEU A 84 -3.00 -1.39 15.50
N LYS A 85 -1.87 -1.02 14.92
CA LYS A 85 -1.61 0.28 14.27
C LYS A 85 -1.18 0.12 12.82
N PHE A 86 -0.34 -0.88 12.53
CA PHE A 86 0.21 -1.19 11.22
C PHE A 86 -0.43 -2.47 10.71
N LEU A 87 -1.04 -2.42 9.54
CA LEU A 87 -1.67 -3.57 8.90
C LEU A 87 -1.21 -3.64 7.45
N GLN A 88 -0.56 -4.75 7.08
CA GLN A 88 -0.27 -5.12 5.70
C GLN A 88 -1.10 -6.37 5.37
N THR A 89 -1.94 -6.30 4.35
CA THR A 89 -2.86 -7.40 4.03
C THR A 89 -3.51 -7.25 2.64
N ASP A 90 -4.51 -8.08 2.34
CA ASP A 90 -5.39 -7.95 1.19
C ASP A 90 -6.74 -7.35 1.61
N TYR A 91 -7.57 -6.98 0.63
CA TYR A 91 -8.86 -6.35 0.88
C TYR A 91 -9.82 -7.25 1.70
N ASP A 92 -9.88 -8.54 1.38
CA ASP A 92 -10.80 -9.49 2.02
C ASP A 92 -10.50 -9.66 3.52
N PHE A 93 -9.23 -9.83 3.87
CA PHE A 93 -8.81 -9.92 5.26
C PHE A 93 -8.99 -8.59 6.00
N PHE A 94 -8.73 -7.46 5.35
CA PHE A 94 -9.03 -6.14 5.92
C PHE A 94 -10.50 -6.06 6.35
N LEU A 95 -11.45 -6.45 5.50
CA LEU A 95 -12.88 -6.48 5.82
C LEU A 95 -13.21 -7.37 7.03
N SER A 96 -12.47 -8.45 7.25
CA SER A 96 -12.66 -9.35 8.40
C SER A 96 -12.24 -8.71 9.74
N ILE A 97 -11.23 -7.84 9.71
CA ILE A 97 -10.63 -7.19 10.90
C ILE A 97 -11.39 -5.92 11.29
N VAL A 98 -11.80 -5.10 10.33
CA VAL A 98 -12.31 -3.73 10.55
C VAL A 98 -13.80 -3.64 10.90
N ARG A 99 -14.49 -4.78 11.06
CA ARG A 99 -15.86 -4.82 11.59
C ARG A 99 -15.99 -4.19 13.00
N HIS A 100 -14.88 -3.95 13.68
CA HIS A 100 -14.82 -3.29 14.97
C HIS A 100 -13.90 -2.06 14.94
N PRO A 101 -14.15 -1.04 15.79
CA PRO A 101 -13.29 0.13 15.86
C PRO A 101 -11.86 -0.24 16.26
N ARG A 102 -10.91 -0.01 15.36
CA ARG A 102 -9.47 -0.26 15.57
C ARG A 102 -8.71 0.99 15.15
N MET A 103 -7.62 1.30 15.85
CA MET A 103 -6.77 2.47 15.59
C MET A 103 -5.70 2.17 14.52
N ILE A 104 -6.13 1.65 13.37
CA ILE A 104 -5.23 1.42 12.24
C ILE A 104 -4.82 2.78 11.67
N THR A 105 -3.53 3.07 11.73
CA THR A 105 -2.94 4.34 11.29
C THR A 105 -2.07 4.15 10.06
N HIS A 106 -1.61 2.93 9.80
CA HIS A 106 -0.76 2.60 8.67
C HIS A 106 -1.34 1.35 8.00
N LEU A 107 -1.68 1.47 6.72
CA LEU A 107 -2.35 0.41 5.98
C LEU A 107 -1.62 0.17 4.64
N ASP A 108 -1.25 -1.08 4.39
CA ASP A 108 -0.68 -1.55 3.12
C ASP A 108 -1.61 -2.64 2.53
N LEU A 109 -2.20 -2.33 1.38
CA LEU A 109 -3.06 -3.19 0.57
C LEU A 109 -2.48 -3.35 -0.85
N SER A 110 -1.16 -3.31 -0.98
CA SER A 110 -0.48 -3.42 -2.28
C SER A 110 -0.21 -4.86 -2.74
N SER A 111 -0.58 -5.85 -1.92
CA SER A 111 -0.43 -7.27 -2.26
C SER A 111 -1.25 -7.68 -3.47
N TRP A 112 -2.47 -7.15 -3.60
CA TRP A 112 -3.34 -7.37 -4.74
C TRP A 112 -3.85 -6.03 -5.29
N PRO A 113 -3.90 -5.88 -6.63
CA PRO A 113 -4.54 -4.72 -7.23
C PRO A 113 -6.01 -4.61 -6.81
N MET A 114 -6.45 -3.40 -6.46
CA MET A 114 -7.82 -3.09 -6.08
C MET A 114 -8.48 -2.17 -7.10
N ASP A 115 -9.82 -2.20 -7.15
CA ASP A 115 -10.59 -1.21 -7.89
C ASP A 115 -10.87 0.07 -7.06
N ASP A 116 -11.41 1.12 -7.70
CA ASP A 116 -11.70 2.38 -7.02
C ASP A 116 -12.79 2.24 -5.94
N HIS A 117 -13.75 1.32 -6.11
CA HIS A 117 -14.81 1.10 -5.14
C HIS A 117 -14.26 0.45 -3.86
N GLU A 118 -13.35 -0.50 -3.98
CA GLU A 118 -12.67 -1.13 -2.85
C GLU A 118 -11.88 -0.09 -2.06
N VAL A 119 -11.10 0.74 -2.74
CA VAL A 119 -10.36 1.86 -2.13
C VAL A 119 -11.31 2.81 -1.39
N ASP A 120 -12.40 3.22 -2.02
CA ASP A 120 -13.39 4.10 -1.38
C ASP A 120 -14.01 3.47 -0.12
N ASN A 121 -14.33 2.18 -0.15
CA ASN A 121 -14.85 1.45 1.01
C ASN A 121 -13.85 1.45 2.17
N ILE A 122 -12.57 1.22 1.89
CA ILE A 122 -11.50 1.27 2.90
C ILE A 122 -11.44 2.67 3.52
N LEU A 123 -11.41 3.71 2.68
CA LEU A 123 -11.29 5.09 3.15
C LEU A 123 -12.49 5.54 3.98
N GLN A 124 -13.70 5.06 3.68
CA GLN A 124 -14.87 5.33 4.51
C GLN A 124 -14.73 4.75 5.93
N VAL A 125 -14.04 3.62 6.08
CA VAL A 125 -13.88 2.93 7.37
C VAL A 125 -12.71 3.51 8.18
N VAL A 126 -11.55 3.70 7.56
CA VAL A 126 -10.31 4.07 8.27
C VAL A 126 -9.70 5.42 7.85
N GLY A 127 -10.21 6.08 6.80
CA GLY A 127 -9.57 7.28 6.23
C GLY A 127 -9.33 8.41 7.24
N GLY A 128 -10.26 8.62 8.18
CA GLY A 128 -10.14 9.66 9.21
C GLY A 128 -8.97 9.50 10.20
N GLN A 129 -8.37 8.30 10.27
CA GLN A 129 -7.27 7.98 11.18
C GLN A 129 -5.96 7.59 10.48
N LEU A 130 -5.98 7.34 9.17
CA LEU A 130 -4.79 6.95 8.41
C LEU A 130 -3.75 8.08 8.41
N VAL A 131 -2.52 7.69 8.73
CA VAL A 131 -1.28 8.47 8.63
C VAL A 131 -0.51 8.07 7.37
N SER A 132 -0.53 6.77 7.05
CA SER A 132 0.13 6.20 5.89
C SER A 132 -0.80 5.21 5.19
N PHE A 133 -0.91 5.32 3.88
CA PHE A 133 -1.71 4.42 3.06
C PHE A 133 -0.93 3.98 1.84
N LYS A 134 -0.86 2.67 1.63
CA LYS A 134 -0.26 2.05 0.47
C LYS A 134 -1.26 1.12 -0.19
N TYR A 135 -1.40 1.19 -1.50
CA TYR A 135 -2.28 0.30 -2.26
C TYR A 135 -1.76 0.08 -3.67
N ALA A 136 -2.20 -1.01 -4.27
CA ALA A 136 -2.02 -1.27 -5.69
C ALA A 136 -3.36 -1.17 -6.41
N LYS A 137 -3.34 -0.75 -7.67
CA LYS A 137 -4.51 -0.64 -8.53
C LYS A 137 -4.24 -1.32 -9.86
N ASP A 138 -5.24 -2.04 -10.34
CA ASP A 138 -5.25 -2.54 -11.71
C ASP A 138 -5.93 -1.48 -12.57
N SER A 139 -5.24 -0.99 -13.59
CA SER A 139 -5.91 -0.09 -14.53
C SER A 139 -6.65 -0.94 -15.55
N ASP A 140 -7.99 -0.89 -15.52
CA ASP A 140 -8.81 -1.48 -16.57
C ASP A 140 -8.34 -0.94 -17.94
N PRO A 141 -7.98 -1.81 -18.90
CA PRO A 141 -7.46 -1.41 -20.21
C PRO A 141 -8.45 -0.58 -21.04
N GLU A 142 -9.75 -0.61 -20.70
CA GLU A 142 -10.76 0.23 -21.34
C GLU A 142 -10.77 1.66 -20.78
N PHE A 143 -10.19 1.89 -19.61
CA PHE A 143 -10.21 3.19 -18.93
C PHE A 143 -8.83 3.83 -18.87
N PRO A 144 -8.78 5.16 -19.01
CA PRO A 144 -7.53 5.89 -18.82
C PRO A 144 -7.08 5.79 -17.36
N VAL A 145 -5.77 5.63 -17.18
CA VAL A 145 -5.16 5.61 -15.84
C VAL A 145 -5.45 6.94 -15.15
N GLY A 146 -6.08 6.85 -13.98
CA GLY A 146 -6.36 7.98 -13.09
C GLY A 146 -5.08 8.52 -12.44
N GLN A 147 -5.11 9.76 -11.93
CA GLN A 147 -3.95 10.27 -11.19
C GLN A 147 -3.78 9.47 -9.90
N PRO A 148 -2.55 9.20 -9.44
CA PRO A 148 -2.33 8.47 -8.18
C PRO A 148 -2.92 9.22 -6.97
N SER A 149 -3.17 10.52 -7.11
CA SER A 149 -3.85 11.33 -6.10
C SER A 149 -5.39 11.20 -6.10
N HIS A 150 -6.01 10.42 -6.99
CA HIS A 150 -7.48 10.32 -7.10
C HIS A 150 -8.15 9.91 -5.78
N VAL A 151 -7.50 9.05 -5.01
CA VAL A 151 -7.90 8.59 -3.67
C VAL A 151 -8.19 9.74 -2.69
N LEU A 152 -7.60 10.93 -2.91
CA LEU A 152 -7.82 12.11 -2.09
C LEU A 152 -9.16 12.80 -2.39
N ARG A 153 -9.90 12.38 -3.42
CA ARG A 153 -11.29 12.79 -3.67
C ARG A 153 -12.29 12.03 -2.81
N GLY A 154 -12.01 10.75 -2.55
CA GLY A 154 -12.96 9.79 -2.01
C GLY A 154 -13.25 9.93 -0.51
N GLY A 155 -12.45 10.69 0.24
CA GLY A 155 -12.68 10.83 1.67
C GLY A 155 -11.85 11.90 2.37
N ALA A 156 -12.27 12.22 3.60
CA ALA A 156 -11.50 13.09 4.49
C ALA A 156 -10.29 12.33 5.04
N LEU A 157 -9.09 12.76 4.66
CA LEU A 157 -7.81 12.16 5.04
C LEU A 157 -6.96 13.15 5.88
N PRO A 158 -7.48 13.64 7.02
CA PRO A 158 -6.92 14.79 7.73
C PRO A 158 -5.56 14.54 8.40
N ARG A 159 -5.14 13.28 8.45
CA ARG A 159 -3.91 12.83 9.09
C ARG A 159 -2.94 12.16 8.13
N LEU A 160 -3.35 11.94 6.88
CA LEU A 160 -2.55 11.24 5.89
C LEU A 160 -1.33 12.09 5.56
N LYS A 161 -0.15 11.56 5.79
CA LYS A 161 1.14 12.19 5.49
C LYS A 161 1.87 11.47 4.37
N PHE A 162 1.59 10.18 4.20
CA PHE A 162 2.25 9.34 3.22
C PHE A 162 1.23 8.55 2.41
N LEU A 163 1.40 8.57 1.09
CA LEU A 163 0.61 7.81 0.15
C LEU A 163 1.56 7.07 -0.81
N ASP A 164 1.41 5.76 -0.95
CA ASP A 164 2.14 4.95 -1.93
C ASP A 164 1.14 4.22 -2.83
N VAL A 165 1.24 4.47 -4.14
CA VAL A 165 0.32 3.96 -5.15
C VAL A 165 1.10 3.15 -6.16
N GLY A 166 0.76 1.87 -6.29
CA GLY A 166 1.24 1.00 -7.35
C GLY A 166 0.21 0.85 -8.45
N ASP A 167 0.45 1.42 -9.63
CA ASP A 167 -0.44 1.22 -10.78
C ASP A 167 0.14 0.17 -11.73
N PHE A 168 -0.66 -0.85 -12.04
CA PHE A 168 -0.42 -1.77 -13.14
C PHE A 168 -1.05 -1.19 -14.40
N MET A 169 -0.22 -0.83 -15.37
CA MET A 169 -0.58 -0.07 -16.56
C MET A 169 -0.66 -1.02 -17.76
N GLU A 170 -1.84 -1.54 -18.02
CA GLU A 170 -2.10 -2.35 -19.23
C GLU A 170 -2.26 -1.42 -20.44
N ASN A 171 -1.39 -1.59 -21.45
CA ASN A 171 -1.32 -0.81 -22.69
C ASN A 171 -0.94 0.67 -22.52
N GLY A 172 -0.14 1.20 -23.46
CA GLY A 172 0.35 2.60 -23.53
C GLY A 172 -0.74 3.66 -23.74
N HIS A 173 -1.81 3.62 -22.93
CA HIS A 173 -2.87 4.60 -22.94
C HIS A 173 -2.30 5.96 -22.61
N LYS A 174 -2.65 6.94 -23.45
CA LYS A 174 -2.41 8.34 -23.22
C LYS A 174 -3.14 8.69 -21.93
N SER A 175 -2.40 8.91 -20.85
CA SER A 175 -2.99 9.47 -19.64
C SER A 175 -3.76 10.73 -20.02
N CYS A 176 -5.08 10.68 -19.84
CA CYS A 176 -5.97 11.77 -20.19
C CYS A 176 -6.32 12.58 -18.93
N PHE A 177 -5.32 12.86 -18.09
CA PHE A 177 -5.49 13.81 -17.00
C PHE A 177 -6.05 15.11 -17.57
N ASP A 178 -7.31 15.41 -17.27
CA ASP A 178 -7.73 16.80 -17.29
C ASP A 178 -7.14 17.43 -16.03
N LEU A 179 -5.85 17.74 -16.13
CA LEU A 179 -5.01 18.22 -15.04
C LEU A 179 -5.59 19.45 -14.33
N GLN A 180 -6.59 20.13 -14.88
CA GLN A 180 -7.22 21.28 -14.23
C GLN A 180 -8.40 20.87 -13.34
N ALA A 181 -9.34 20.07 -13.85
CA ALA A 181 -10.44 19.53 -13.04
C ALA A 181 -9.93 18.54 -11.97
N ASP A 182 -8.84 17.84 -12.28
CA ASP A 182 -8.29 16.76 -11.46
C ASP A 182 -7.38 17.21 -10.32
N LEU A 183 -7.26 18.51 -10.02
CA LEU A 183 -6.41 19.03 -8.94
C LEU A 183 -7.17 19.84 -7.88
N GLU A 184 -8.48 20.05 -8.04
CA GLU A 184 -9.25 20.89 -7.11
C GLU A 184 -9.21 20.34 -5.68
N TYR A 185 -9.35 19.03 -5.50
CA TYR A 185 -9.26 18.37 -4.19
C TYR A 185 -7.86 18.45 -3.57
N MET A 186 -6.80 18.61 -4.37
CA MET A 186 -5.45 18.83 -3.85
C MET A 186 -5.33 20.19 -3.16
N THR A 187 -6.24 21.12 -3.42
CA THR A 187 -6.27 22.41 -2.72
C THR A 187 -7.00 22.35 -1.38
N ASP A 188 -7.67 21.24 -1.05
CA ASP A 188 -8.45 21.11 0.19
C ASP A 188 -7.54 21.19 1.43
N PRO A 189 -7.65 22.23 2.29
CA PRO A 189 -6.74 22.42 3.42
C PRO A 189 -6.74 21.27 4.44
N THR A 190 -7.72 20.37 4.39
CA THR A 190 -7.79 19.20 5.28
C THR A 190 -6.76 18.12 4.93
N VAL A 191 -6.27 18.03 3.68
CA VAL A 191 -5.33 16.97 3.27
C VAL A 191 -3.91 17.21 3.79
N SER A 192 -3.43 16.46 4.78
CA SER A 192 -2.08 16.70 5.36
C SER A 192 -0.91 16.07 4.59
N LEU A 193 -1.13 15.62 3.34
CA LEU A 193 -0.17 14.78 2.61
C LEU A 193 1.18 15.48 2.46
N GLU A 194 2.26 14.81 2.89
CA GLU A 194 3.65 15.31 2.87
C GLU A 194 4.48 14.61 1.79
N ARG A 195 4.24 13.32 1.55
CA ARG A 195 4.96 12.50 0.57
C ARG A 195 4.01 11.63 -0.23
N LEU A 196 4.30 11.50 -1.52
CA LEU A 196 3.62 10.57 -2.43
C LEU A 196 4.66 9.71 -3.15
N VAL A 197 4.48 8.40 -3.12
CA VAL A 197 5.24 7.44 -3.94
C VAL A 197 4.31 6.89 -5.00
N TRP A 198 4.74 6.97 -6.26
CA TRP A 198 4.00 6.44 -7.39
C TRP A 198 4.87 5.42 -8.11
N SER A 199 4.54 4.15 -7.89
CA SER A 199 5.13 3.02 -8.61
C SER A 199 4.26 2.69 -9.81
N THR A 200 4.86 2.54 -10.98
CA THR A 200 4.15 2.14 -12.20
C THR A 200 4.80 0.90 -12.79
N VAL A 201 3.96 -0.04 -13.19
CA VAL A 201 4.37 -1.25 -13.89
C VAL A 201 3.78 -1.17 -15.29
N TRP A 202 4.62 -1.04 -16.32
CA TRP A 202 4.14 -0.86 -17.69
C TRP A 202 4.13 -2.18 -18.44
N GLU A 203 2.94 -2.65 -18.82
CA GLU A 203 2.81 -3.81 -19.69
C GLU A 203 3.09 -3.42 -21.14
N THR A 204 4.36 -3.53 -21.54
CA THR A 204 4.77 -3.31 -22.94
C THR A 204 4.50 -4.56 -23.77
N TYR A 205 3.39 -4.59 -24.50
CA TYR A 205 3.21 -5.59 -25.57
C TYR A 205 4.15 -5.25 -26.75
N PRO A 206 4.94 -6.22 -27.27
CA PRO A 206 6.00 -5.97 -28.25
C PRO A 206 5.52 -5.57 -29.67
N HIS A 207 4.29 -5.07 -29.84
CA HIS A 207 3.65 -4.94 -31.15
C HIS A 207 2.99 -3.59 -31.47
N ARG A 208 3.29 -2.51 -30.74
CA ARG A 208 2.82 -1.17 -31.15
C ARG A 208 3.94 -0.14 -31.15
N ASP A 209 4.18 0.43 -32.33
CA ASP A 209 5.12 1.52 -32.55
C ASP A 209 4.55 2.83 -31.98
N GLY A 210 5.11 3.32 -30.87
CA GLY A 210 4.79 4.63 -30.31
C GLY A 210 5.90 5.18 -29.42
N ALA A 211 6.36 6.41 -29.68
CA ALA A 211 7.37 7.11 -28.87
C ALA A 211 6.95 7.41 -27.41
N PHE A 212 5.71 7.10 -27.02
CA PHE A 212 5.23 7.18 -25.63
C PHE A 212 5.60 5.93 -24.82
N ASP A 213 5.92 4.82 -25.50
CA ASP A 213 6.39 3.58 -24.86
C ASP A 213 7.88 3.67 -24.46
N GLU A 214 8.56 4.77 -24.79
CA GLU A 214 9.92 5.04 -24.34
C GLU A 214 9.93 5.67 -22.94
N LEU A 215 10.81 5.16 -22.06
CA LEU A 215 11.03 5.63 -20.68
C LEU A 215 11.07 7.17 -20.55
N ASN A 216 11.70 7.86 -21.51
CA ASN A 216 11.81 9.31 -21.50
C ASN A 216 10.45 10.03 -21.62
N GLY A 217 9.51 9.46 -22.39
CA GLY A 217 8.16 9.98 -22.53
C GLY A 217 7.37 9.88 -21.23
N ARG A 218 7.46 8.73 -20.56
CA ARG A 218 6.79 8.44 -19.29
C ARG A 218 7.36 9.25 -18.12
N LEU A 219 8.67 9.39 -18.04
CA LEU A 219 9.29 10.26 -17.04
C LEU A 219 8.97 11.74 -17.27
N ALA A 220 9.00 12.21 -18.52
CA ALA A 220 8.60 13.58 -18.85
C ALA A 220 7.14 13.85 -18.45
N PHE A 221 6.29 12.84 -18.59
CA PHE A 221 4.91 12.86 -18.16
C PHE A 221 4.77 12.95 -16.63
N ALA A 222 5.42 12.06 -15.88
CA ALA A 222 5.43 12.08 -14.41
C ALA A 222 5.93 13.43 -13.87
N ARG A 223 6.94 14.02 -14.52
CA ARG A 223 7.48 15.34 -14.17
C ARG A 223 6.45 16.47 -14.31
N ILE A 224 5.68 16.50 -15.40
CA ILE A 224 4.64 17.53 -15.62
C ILE A 224 3.55 17.44 -14.56
N TRP A 225 3.11 16.22 -14.25
CA TRP A 225 2.14 15.97 -13.20
C TRP A 225 2.69 16.40 -11.82
N ALA A 226 3.89 15.94 -11.46
CA ALA A 226 4.52 16.25 -10.18
C ALA A 226 4.66 17.76 -9.93
N ASP A 227 5.08 18.54 -10.94
CA ASP A 227 5.17 20.00 -10.85
C ASP A 227 3.84 20.64 -10.47
N ARG A 228 2.75 20.22 -11.11
CA ARG A 228 1.42 20.79 -10.86
C ARG A 228 0.91 20.42 -9.47
N VAL A 229 1.07 19.17 -9.07
CA VAL A 229 0.60 18.71 -7.75
C VAL A 229 1.38 19.39 -6.62
N LEU A 230 2.71 19.46 -6.72
CA LEU A 230 3.54 20.14 -5.72
C LEU A 230 3.20 21.64 -5.62
N ARG A 231 2.87 22.30 -6.74
CA ARG A 231 2.42 23.70 -6.72
C ARG A 231 1.03 23.88 -6.13
N ALA A 232 0.12 22.93 -6.39
CA ALA A 232 -1.24 22.97 -5.87
C ALA A 232 -1.29 22.73 -4.36
N ARG A 233 -0.41 21.87 -3.83
CA ARG A 233 -0.42 21.43 -2.42
C ARG A 233 0.81 21.89 -1.64
N ARG A 234 0.62 22.85 -0.74
CA ARG A 234 1.71 23.34 0.14
C ARG A 234 2.23 22.31 1.14
N SER A 235 1.40 21.35 1.57
CA SER A 235 1.84 20.32 2.51
C SER A 235 2.72 19.27 1.85
N LEU A 236 2.50 19.02 0.55
CA LEU A 236 3.22 18.00 -0.22
C LEU A 236 4.61 18.53 -0.56
N ARG A 237 5.63 17.81 -0.11
CA ARG A 237 7.04 18.22 -0.25
C ARG A 237 7.77 17.37 -1.26
N GLU A 238 7.42 16.09 -1.33
CA GLU A 238 8.18 15.07 -2.03
C GLU A 238 7.23 14.19 -2.84
N ILE A 239 7.56 14.01 -4.12
CA ILE A 239 6.91 13.02 -4.99
C ILE A 239 8.01 12.09 -5.51
N TYR A 240 7.86 10.80 -5.28
CA TYR A 240 8.73 9.76 -5.81
C TYR A 240 8.01 9.07 -6.97
N TYR A 241 8.71 8.92 -8.09
CA TYR A 241 8.25 8.16 -9.24
C TYR A 241 9.16 6.97 -9.48
N ILE A 242 8.57 5.78 -9.64
CA ILE A 242 9.30 4.51 -9.82
C ILE A 242 8.65 3.79 -11.00
N GLU A 243 9.46 3.37 -11.96
CA GLU A 243 9.04 2.37 -12.94
C GLU A 243 9.52 0.99 -12.48
N ARG A 244 8.68 -0.03 -12.62
CA ARG A 244 8.95 -1.43 -12.28
C ARG A 244 8.75 -2.30 -13.52
N ASP A 245 9.59 -3.32 -13.68
CA ASP A 245 9.50 -4.28 -14.78
C ASP A 245 8.67 -5.52 -14.37
N LEU A 246 7.64 -5.85 -15.15
CA LEU A 246 6.77 -7.03 -14.95
C LEU A 246 7.52 -8.36 -14.95
N ILE A 247 8.57 -8.48 -15.77
CA ILE A 247 9.18 -9.78 -16.06
C ILE A 247 10.09 -10.24 -14.92
N TYR A 248 10.71 -9.29 -14.22
CA TYR A 248 11.68 -9.59 -13.16
C TYR A 248 11.17 -9.25 -11.76
N ASN A 249 10.06 -8.52 -11.65
CA ASN A 249 9.62 -7.90 -10.39
C ASN A 249 10.75 -7.07 -9.72
N GLU A 250 11.78 -6.74 -10.49
CA GLU A 250 12.89 -5.88 -10.12
C GLU A 250 12.44 -4.47 -10.50
N ALA A 251 12.42 -3.57 -9.51
CA ALA A 251 12.38 -2.16 -9.83
C ALA A 251 13.60 -1.83 -10.71
N PHE A 252 13.50 -0.84 -11.60
CA PHE A 252 14.73 -0.20 -12.05
C PHE A 252 15.47 0.25 -10.77
N GLU A 253 16.79 0.03 -10.68
CA GLU A 253 17.60 0.29 -9.47
C GLU A 253 17.49 1.74 -8.94
N THR A 254 16.82 2.62 -9.68
CA THR A 254 16.64 4.03 -9.42
C THR A 254 15.18 4.48 -9.63
N GLY A 255 14.62 5.17 -8.64
CA GLY A 255 13.45 6.04 -8.78
C GLY A 255 13.86 7.51 -8.93
N VAL A 256 12.88 8.39 -9.16
CA VAL A 256 13.08 9.82 -9.35
C VAL A 256 12.31 10.60 -8.28
N LEU A 257 13.01 11.46 -7.54
CA LEU A 257 12.42 12.40 -6.60
C LEU A 257 12.17 13.76 -7.28
N PHE A 258 10.94 14.23 -7.18
CA PHE A 258 10.52 15.58 -7.52
C PHE A 258 10.26 16.41 -6.26
N THR A 259 10.81 17.62 -6.21
CA THR A 259 10.60 18.61 -5.13
C THR A 259 10.54 20.03 -5.73
N LEU A 260 10.01 20.99 -4.98
CA LEU A 260 10.12 22.42 -5.33
C LEU A 260 11.22 23.08 -4.51
N SER A 261 12.11 23.81 -5.15
CA SER A 261 13.05 24.71 -4.48
C SER A 261 12.33 25.94 -3.89
N ALA A 262 13.06 26.72 -3.09
CA ALA A 262 12.51 27.91 -2.43
C ALA A 262 11.99 29.00 -3.39
N ASP A 263 12.53 29.06 -4.61
CA ASP A 263 12.07 29.95 -5.69
C ASP A 263 10.92 29.34 -6.53
N GLY A 264 10.47 28.12 -6.19
CA GLY A 264 9.43 27.40 -6.88
C GLY A 264 9.89 26.71 -8.16
N THR A 265 11.19 26.52 -8.39
CA THR A 265 11.71 25.69 -9.49
C THR A 265 11.52 24.20 -9.16
N LEU A 266 11.08 23.40 -10.13
CA LEU A 266 11.01 21.94 -9.96
C LEU A 266 12.42 21.35 -10.00
N LEU A 267 12.81 20.66 -8.94
CA LEU A 267 14.03 19.88 -8.86
C LEU A 267 13.72 18.41 -9.11
N GLN A 268 14.59 17.76 -9.89
CA GLN A 268 14.55 16.33 -10.18
C GLN A 268 15.85 15.71 -9.70
N GLN A 269 15.78 14.61 -8.94
CA GLN A 269 16.96 13.91 -8.44
C GLN A 269 16.74 12.40 -8.51
N ASP A 270 17.71 11.68 -9.05
CA ASP A 270 17.69 10.23 -9.02
C ASP A 270 17.90 9.74 -7.57
N ARG A 271 17.24 8.64 -7.24
CA ARG A 271 17.27 8.00 -5.93
C ARG A 271 17.35 6.51 -6.11
N LYS A 272 18.16 5.84 -5.29
CA LYS A 272 18.13 4.38 -5.23
C LYS A 272 16.85 3.93 -4.56
N GLU A 273 16.37 2.74 -4.87
CA GLU A 273 15.15 2.21 -4.26
C GLU A 273 15.21 2.19 -2.72
N GLN A 274 16.39 1.91 -2.14
CA GLN A 274 16.56 1.92 -0.67
C GLN A 274 16.49 3.32 -0.03
N GLU A 275 16.55 4.38 -0.84
CA GLU A 275 16.42 5.77 -0.40
C GLU A 275 14.97 6.28 -0.50
N ILE A 276 14.08 5.45 -1.05
CA ILE A 276 12.65 5.77 -1.18
C ILE A 276 11.99 5.48 0.17
N PRO A 277 11.21 6.44 0.72
CA PRO A 277 10.54 6.26 1.99
C PRO A 277 9.56 5.09 1.95
N VAL A 278 9.56 4.30 3.02
CA VAL A 278 8.60 3.20 3.20
C VAL A 278 7.44 3.66 4.08
N TRP A 279 6.27 3.08 3.83
CA TRP A 279 5.01 3.46 4.47
C TRP A 279 5.03 3.31 6.00
N SER A 280 5.83 2.40 6.53
CA SER A 280 5.94 2.10 7.96
C SER A 280 6.75 3.12 8.77
N ASP A 281 7.52 3.99 8.11
CA ASP A 281 8.50 4.87 8.76
C ASP A 281 7.96 6.28 9.09
N VAL A 282 6.70 6.56 8.75
CA VAL A 282 6.08 7.91 8.79
C VAL A 282 5.30 8.15 10.08
#